data_AF-A0A8T4MJX0-F1
#
_entry.id   AF-A0A8T4MJX0-F1
#
_cell.length_a   1.000
_cell.length_b   1.000
_cell.length_c   1.000
_cell.angle_alpha   90.00
_cell.angle_beta   90.00
_cell.angle_gamma   90.00
#
_symmetry.space_group_name_H-M   'P 1'
#
loop_
_entity.id
_entity.type
_entity.pdbx_description
1 polymer ?
#
loop_
_entity_poly.entity_id
_entity_poly.type
_entity_poly.pdbx_seq_one_letter_code
_entity_poly.pdbx_strand_id
1 'polypeptide(L)' 'MKIKKMSDLDYVELYANKLKEDNRLFLQQKKLIESQLHASSALFKNRFGERNFKENARVYLRDVGLITVE' A
#
# COMPACT_ATOMS: atom_id res chain seq x y z
N MET A 1 -0.83 -23.05 33.55
CA MET A 1 -0.30 -22.04 32.61
C MET A 1 -1.49 -21.23 32.08
N LYS A 2 -1.66 -19.96 32.48
CA LYS A 2 -2.79 -19.14 32.01
C LYS A 2 -2.46 -18.60 30.62
N ILE A 3 -3.24 -18.99 29.61
CA ILE A 3 -3.17 -18.37 28.28
C ILE A 3 -3.77 -16.98 28.42
N LYS A 4 -2.93 -15.93 28.44
CA LYS A 4 -3.42 -14.54 28.35
C LYS A 4 -4.05 -14.41 26.95
N LYS A 5 -5.37 -14.18 26.88
CA LYS A 5 -6.02 -13.86 25.61
C LYS A 5 -5.36 -12.60 25.06
N MET A 6 -4.69 -12.72 23.92
CA MET A 6 -4.15 -11.55 23.22
C MET A 6 -5.31 -10.77 22.65
N SER A 7 -5.35 -9.47 22.98
CA SER A 7 -6.17 -8.52 22.25
C SER A 7 -5.52 -8.20 20.91
N ASP A 8 -6.30 -7.60 20.00
CA ASP A 8 -5.78 -7.15 18.71
C ASP A 8 -4.63 -6.15 18.88
N LEU A 9 -4.67 -5.31 19.92
CA LEU A 9 -3.60 -4.37 20.25
C LEU A 9 -2.34 -5.08 20.75
N ASP A 10 -2.47 -6.12 21.58
CA ASP A 10 -1.32 -6.93 22.01
C ASP A 10 -0.63 -7.59 20.79
N TYR A 11 -1.41 -7.98 19.77
CA TYR A 11 -0.87 -8.54 18.54
C TYR A 11 -0.10 -7.51 17.71
N VAL A 12 -0.66 -6.30 17.55
CA VAL A 12 0.01 -5.19 16.84
C VAL A 12 1.33 -4.84 17.53
N GLU A 13 1.34 -4.73 18.86
CA GLU A 13 2.54 -4.42 19.63
C GLU A 13 3.59 -5.54 19.49
N LEU A 14 3.19 -6.81 19.64
CA LEU A 14 4.08 -7.96 19.44
C LEU A 14 4.70 -7.96 18.04
N TYR A 15 3.89 -7.68 17.02
CA TYR A 15 4.33 -7.65 15.63
C TYR A 15 5.31 -6.49 15.38
N ALA A 16 5.02 -5.30 15.92
CA ALA A 16 5.89 -4.14 15.83
C ALA A 16 7.24 -4.38 16.52
N ASN A 17 7.25 -5.05 17.67
CA ASN A 17 8.48 -5.41 18.37
C ASN A 17 9.28 -6.45 17.58
N LYS A 18 8.64 -7.49 17.04
CA LYS A 18 9.31 -8.47 16.17
C LYS A 18 9.90 -7.85 14.90
N LEU A 19 9.25 -6.83 14.34
CA LEU A 19 9.76 -6.07 13.20
C LEU A 19 11.05 -5.31 13.51
N LYS A 20 11.20 -4.79 14.74
CA LYS A 20 12.41 -4.10 15.19
C LYS A 20 13.57 -5.06 15.47
N GLU A 21 13.23 -6.25 15.96
CA GLU A 21 14.22 -7.23 16.43
C GLU A 21 14.69 -8.22 15.34
N ASP A 22 13.84 -8.58 14.37
CA ASP A 22 14.21 -9.48 13.26
C ASP A 22 14.21 -8.77 11.90
N ASN A 23 15.41 -8.39 11.46
CA ASN A 23 15.63 -7.77 10.16
C ASN A 23 15.14 -8.63 8.97
N ARG A 24 15.05 -9.96 9.10
CA ARG A 24 14.56 -10.82 8.00
C ARG A 24 13.07 -10.65 7.79
N LEU A 25 12.30 -10.51 8.87
CA LEU A 25 10.86 -10.22 8.80
C LEU A 25 10.62 -8.84 8.17
N PHE A 26 11.43 -7.86 8.54
CA PHE A 26 11.41 -6.53 7.90
C PHE A 26 11.73 -6.61 6.40
N LEU A 27 12.75 -7.37 5.99
CA LEU A 27 13.12 -7.53 4.58
C LEU A 27 12.01 -8.16 3.73
N GLN A 28 11.30 -9.15 4.27
CA GLN A 28 10.18 -9.78 3.57
C GLN A 28 9.01 -8.80 3.38
N GLN A 29 8.66 -8.06 4.43
CA GLN A 29 7.60 -7.04 4.33
C GLN A 29 7.98 -5.90 3.39
N LYS A 30 9.24 -5.45 3.47
CA LYS A 30 9.79 -4.45 2.54
C LYS A 30 9.65 -4.92 1.09
N LYS A 31 10.04 -6.16 0.78
CA LYS A 31 9.91 -6.73 -0.56
C LYS A 31 8.45 -6.78 -1.04
N LEU A 32 7.51 -7.11 -0.15
CA LEU A 32 6.09 -7.10 -0.48
C LEU A 32 5.59 -5.69 -0.79
N ILE A 33 5.93 -4.71 0.05
CA ILE A 33 5.56 -3.30 -0.14
C ILE A 33 6.17 -2.76 -1.44
N GLU A 34 7.44 -3.03 -1.71
CA GLU A 34 8.12 -2.64 -2.94
C GLU A 34 7.47 -3.27 -4.17
N SER A 35 7.08 -4.54 -4.10
CA SER A 35 6.37 -5.23 -5.17
C SER A 35 5.00 -4.59 -5.44
N GLN A 36 4.25 -4.24 -4.38
CA GLN A 36 2.96 -3.56 -4.50
C GLN A 36 3.10 -2.16 -5.08
N LEU A 37 4.11 -1.40 -4.65
CA LEU A 37 4.42 -0.07 -5.19
C LEU A 37 4.79 -0.16 -6.66
N HIS A 38 5.63 -1.12 -7.03
CA HIS A 38 6.04 -1.31 -8.42
C HIS A 38 4.87 -1.73 -9.31
N ALA A 39 4.05 -2.68 -8.87
CA ALA A 39 2.86 -3.13 -9.58
C ALA A 39 1.85 -2.00 -9.77
N SER A 40 1.59 -1.22 -8.71
CA SER A 40 0.69 -0.06 -8.77
C SER A 40 1.22 1.00 -9.73
N SER A 41 2.51 1.32 -9.64
CA SER A 41 3.17 2.27 -10.53
C SER A 41 3.06 1.83 -11.99
N ALA A 42 3.34 0.57 -12.30
CA ALA A 42 3.22 0.02 -13.64
C ALA A 42 1.78 0.07 -14.16
N LEU A 43 0.80 -0.34 -13.34
CA LEU A 43 -0.62 -0.28 -13.68
C LEU A 43 -1.06 1.15 -14.03
N PHE A 44 -0.73 2.12 -13.17
CA PHE A 44 -1.13 3.50 -13.39
C PHE A 44 -0.38 4.13 -14.57
N LYS A 45 0.90 3.81 -14.79
CA LYS A 45 1.64 4.24 -15.99
C LYS A 45 1.04 3.68 -17.27
N ASN A 46 0.67 2.39 -17.29
CA ASN A 46 0.01 1.78 -18.44
C ASN A 46 -1.36 2.41 -18.72
N ARG A 47 -2.08 2.79 -17.66
CA ARG A 47 -3.42 3.38 -17.77
C ARG A 47 -3.41 4.85 -18.16
N PHE A 48 -2.53 5.65 -17.57
CA PHE A 48 -2.56 7.11 -17.69
C PHE A 48 -1.37 7.66 -18.49
N GLY A 49 -0.39 6.83 -18.86
CA GLY A 49 0.84 7.25 -19.51
C GLY A 49 1.82 7.98 -18.59
N GLU A 50 3.09 8.05 -18.96
CA GLU A 50 4.11 8.73 -18.14
C GLU A 50 4.12 10.25 -18.31
N ARG A 51 4.01 10.74 -19.56
CA ARG A 51 4.09 12.19 -19.85
C ARG A 51 2.82 12.95 -19.49
N ASN A 52 1.65 12.35 -19.76
CA ASN A 52 0.33 12.99 -19.61
C ASN A 52 -0.48 12.42 -18.44
N PHE A 53 0.20 11.80 -17.46
CA PHE A 53 -0.43 11.07 -16.36
C PHE A 53 -1.59 11.83 -15.71
N LYS A 54 -1.33 13.08 -15.30
CA LYS A 54 -2.31 13.90 -14.57
C LYS A 54 -3.52 14.24 -15.42
N GLU A 55 -3.32 14.53 -16.70
CA GLU A 55 -4.42 14.88 -17.59
C GLU A 55 -5.32 13.68 -17.83
N ASN A 56 -4.73 12.53 -18.18
CA ASN A 56 -5.48 11.29 -18.41
C ASN A 56 -6.16 10.79 -17.12
N ALA A 57 -5.51 10.94 -15.97
CA ALA A 57 -6.12 10.63 -14.68
C ALA A 57 -7.33 11.55 -14.39
N ARG A 58 -7.24 12.85 -14.69
CA ARG A 58 -8.38 13.79 -14.52
C ARG A 58 -9.51 13.51 -15.48
N VAL A 59 -9.22 13.13 -16.73
CA VAL A 59 -10.25 12.70 -17.68
C VAL A 59 -10.98 11.48 -17.12
N TYR A 60 -10.23 10.46 -16.70
CA TYR A 60 -10.80 9.28 -16.07
C TYR A 60 -11.66 9.61 -14.84
N LEU A 61 -11.16 10.47 -13.93
CA LEU A 61 -11.91 10.86 -12.73
C LEU A 61 -13.21 11.61 -13.06
N ARG A 62 -13.22 12.40 -14.14
CA ARG A 62 -14.44 13.04 -14.67
C ARG A 62 -15.41 11.99 -15.21
N ASP A 63 -14.92 11.03 -15.99
CA ASP A 63 -15.74 9.98 -16.60
C ASP A 63 -16.42 9.09 -15.55
N VAL A 64 -15.77 8.83 -14.42
CA VAL A 64 -16.35 8.06 -13.31
C VAL A 64 -17.12 8.91 -12.29
N GLY A 65 -17.28 10.21 -12.54
CA GLY A 65 -18.06 11.11 -11.70
C GLY A 65 -17.44 11.43 -10.34
N LEU A 66 -16.12 11.25 -10.18
CA LEU A 66 -15.41 11.56 -8.94
C LEU A 66 -14.99 13.03 -8.85
N ILE A 67 -14.93 13.73 -9.97
CA ILE A 67 -14.70 15.18 -10.05
C ILE A 67 -15.58 15.80 -11.15
N THR A 68 -16.00 17.06 -10.98
CA THR A 68 -16.78 17.83 -11.95
C THR A 68 -15.90 18.76 -12.77
N VAL A 69 -16.37 19.15 -13.96
CA VAL A 69 -15.82 20.29 -14.71
C VAL A 69 -16.49 21.54 -14.18
N GLU A 70 -15.74 22.39 -13.48
CA GLU A 70 -16.14 23.79 -13.21
C GLU A 70 -15.78 24.68 -14.39
#